data_AF-A0A8J6TVG8-F1
#
_entry.id   AF-A0A8J6TVG8-F1
#
_cell.length_a   1.000
_cell.length_b   1.000
_cell.length_c   1.000
_cell.angle_alpha   90.00
_cell.angle_beta   90.00
_cell.angle_gamma   90.00
#
_symmetry.space_group_name_H-M   'P 1'
#
loop_
_entity.id
_entity.type
_entity.pdbx_description
1 polymer ?
#
loop_
_entity_poly.entity_id
_entity_poly.type
_entity_poly.pdbx_seq_one_letter_code
_entity_poly.pdbx_strand_id
1 'polypeptide(L)'
;MERNKVYADGFTADFWEQNSLLDFLKERQKNSWWKVFPTKLITVSPLKESTFEGRQYDKEELKMMIGIFQDTMQNTQLLMEVGDQKFPVRSCAVKSLLDRAKISGNALKKVDRAVFAQIVNDCLRVAKGDSLIRIADGKVSAVHSGNPKDYSALDMAGLFEKTADYLQVHYRAKYICGSYEHALTTALWDLSEDKGLFKSYERSLRDHGIYAREIRLAVRFSSSDTGMNSAGLYPMIRWEGQKNSLPLGDPLRLKHRNGADIQDFETQLNQLYSQYQYALGKLEKLLDITVEYPADCMKHICDKTGMSKKLTAELVSTFAAQNGNAPCSAHDVYCGISEAAFLLQCDGASEVRVAQMEENIARAMALNWKEYDYPEISGEVCA
;
A
#
# COMPACT_ATOMS: atom_id res chain seq x y z
N MET A 1 1.00 18.58 16.08
CA MET A 1 2.11 18.20 15.19
C MET A 1 2.53 19.42 14.41
N GLU A 2 3.79 19.86 14.53
CA GLU A 2 4.34 20.86 13.63
C GLU A 2 4.43 20.26 12.21
N ARG A 3 3.45 20.58 11.35
CA ARG A 3 3.36 20.15 9.95
C ARG A 3 4.37 20.90 9.06
N ASN A 4 5.53 21.29 9.60
CA ASN A 4 6.44 22.29 9.01
C ASN A 4 7.19 21.81 7.76
N LYS A 5 7.05 20.54 7.35
CA LYS A 5 7.78 19.96 6.20
C LYS A 5 6.99 18.89 5.43
N VAL A 6 5.68 19.05 5.23
CA VAL A 6 4.90 18.04 4.47
C VAL A 6 5.43 17.81 3.05
N TYR A 7 6.11 18.79 2.46
CA TYR A 7 6.76 18.65 1.16
C TYR A 7 7.86 17.58 1.10
N ALA A 8 8.44 17.20 2.24
CA ALA A 8 9.60 16.30 2.32
C ALA A 8 9.23 14.89 1.83
N ASP A 9 10.14 14.26 1.07
CA ASP A 9 9.90 12.94 0.47
C ASP A 9 9.62 11.87 1.52
N GLY A 10 10.30 11.94 2.67
CA GLY A 10 10.12 11.02 3.81
C GLY A 10 9.04 11.42 4.81
N PHE A 11 8.14 12.36 4.47
CA PHE A 11 7.08 12.77 5.38
C PHE A 11 6.08 11.62 5.60
N THR A 12 5.89 11.27 6.86
CA THR A 12 4.84 10.37 7.34
C THR A 12 4.06 11.04 8.47
N ALA A 13 2.78 10.68 8.61
CA ALA A 13 1.95 11.15 9.71
C ALA A 13 0.92 10.09 10.12
N ASP A 14 0.77 9.90 11.42
CA ASP A 14 -0.24 9.01 12.01
C ASP A 14 -1.36 9.81 12.67
N PHE A 15 -2.57 9.29 12.56
CA PHE A 15 -3.80 9.93 13.00
C PHE A 15 -4.64 8.95 13.81
N TRP A 16 -4.83 9.26 15.10
CA TRP A 16 -5.65 8.46 16.03
C TRP A 16 -7.11 8.95 16.10
N GLU A 17 -7.41 10.07 15.46
CA GLU A 17 -8.75 10.67 15.38
C GLU A 17 -9.20 10.75 13.92
N GLN A 18 -10.40 10.25 13.62
CA GLN A 18 -10.94 10.17 12.26
C GLN A 18 -10.99 11.55 11.58
N ASN A 19 -11.51 12.55 12.29
CA ASN A 19 -11.64 13.91 11.77
C ASN A 19 -10.28 14.57 11.51
N SER A 20 -9.26 14.22 12.31
CA SER A 20 -7.92 14.78 12.11
C SER A 20 -7.29 14.30 10.79
N LEU A 21 -7.52 13.03 10.41
CA LEU A 21 -7.09 12.52 9.11
C LEU A 21 -7.89 13.16 7.97
N LEU A 22 -9.22 13.24 8.10
CA LEU A 22 -10.07 13.88 7.08
C LEU A 22 -9.67 15.34 6.82
N ASP A 23 -9.47 16.13 7.88
CA ASP A 23 -9.03 17.52 7.77
C ASP A 23 -7.66 17.62 7.11
N PHE A 24 -6.75 16.71 7.44
CA PHE A 24 -5.45 16.64 6.80
C PHE A 24 -5.55 16.33 5.31
N LEU A 25 -6.37 15.34 4.91
CA LEU A 25 -6.58 15.00 3.49
C LEU A 25 -7.21 16.16 2.71
N LYS A 26 -8.21 16.85 3.30
CA LYS A 26 -8.80 18.07 2.72
C LYS A 26 -7.75 19.17 2.55
N GLU A 27 -6.83 19.33 3.50
CA GLU A 27 -5.71 20.27 3.38
C GLU A 27 -4.73 19.87 2.26
N ARG A 28 -4.40 18.58 2.14
CA ARG A 28 -3.55 18.07 1.05
C ARG A 28 -4.16 18.32 -0.32
N GLN A 29 -5.47 18.12 -0.44
CA GLN A 29 -6.22 18.38 -1.68
C GLN A 29 -6.14 19.86 -2.06
N LYS A 30 -6.34 20.79 -1.11
CA LYS A 30 -6.19 22.25 -1.32
C LYS A 30 -4.79 22.65 -1.76
N ASN A 31 -3.76 21.97 -1.25
CA ASN A 31 -2.35 22.22 -1.57
C ASN A 31 -1.84 21.40 -2.77
N SER A 32 -2.75 20.87 -3.59
CA SER A 32 -2.43 20.07 -4.77
C SER A 32 -3.30 20.42 -5.96
N TRP A 33 -2.82 20.13 -7.15
CA TRP A 33 -3.57 20.29 -8.39
C TRP A 33 -3.06 19.35 -9.47
N TRP A 34 -3.93 19.15 -10.47
CA TRP A 34 -3.68 18.31 -11.62
C TRP A 34 -3.68 19.14 -12.90
N LYS A 35 -2.77 18.83 -13.83
CA LYS A 35 -2.77 19.46 -15.14
C LYS A 35 -2.28 18.53 -16.22
N VAL A 36 -2.93 18.61 -17.38
CA VAL A 36 -2.58 17.83 -18.56
C VAL A 36 -1.55 18.60 -19.39
N PHE A 37 -0.50 17.91 -19.80
CA PHE A 37 0.48 18.40 -20.75
C PHE A 37 0.75 17.33 -21.82
N PRO A 38 0.97 17.71 -23.08
CA PRO A 38 1.47 16.77 -24.08
C PRO A 38 2.77 16.13 -23.59
N THR A 39 2.84 14.79 -23.57
CA THR A 39 3.98 14.07 -22.95
C THR A 39 5.32 14.51 -23.54
N LYS A 40 5.36 14.79 -24.86
CA LYS A 40 6.55 15.25 -25.58
C LYS A 40 7.08 16.63 -25.17
N LEU A 41 6.30 17.43 -24.44
CA LEU A 41 6.68 18.75 -23.95
C LEU A 41 7.23 18.72 -22.53
N ILE A 42 7.23 17.55 -21.89
CA ILE A 42 7.81 17.36 -20.57
C ILE A 42 9.30 17.14 -20.74
N THR A 43 10.11 17.94 -20.05
CA THR A 43 11.55 17.71 -19.93
C THR A 43 11.93 17.54 -18.46
N VAL A 44 12.99 16.78 -18.23
CA VAL A 44 13.58 16.57 -16.92
C VAL A 44 15.04 16.97 -17.00
N SER A 45 15.53 17.65 -15.98
CA SER A 45 16.93 18.06 -15.87
C SER A 45 17.46 17.79 -14.46
N PRO A 46 18.79 17.65 -14.28
CA PRO A 46 19.37 17.61 -12.96
C PRO A 46 19.13 18.93 -12.23
N LEU A 47 18.67 18.85 -10.99
CA LEU A 47 18.60 19.99 -10.09
C LEU A 47 20.03 20.44 -9.73
N LYS A 48 20.33 21.72 -9.91
CA LYS A 48 21.63 22.34 -9.56
C LYS A 48 21.46 23.35 -8.44
N GLU A 49 22.49 23.55 -7.63
CA GLU A 49 22.47 24.55 -6.54
C GLU A 49 22.24 25.98 -7.07
N SER A 50 22.78 26.31 -8.25
CA SER A 50 22.64 27.63 -8.88
C SER A 50 21.26 27.92 -9.50
N THR A 51 20.29 27.01 -9.37
CA THR A 51 18.95 27.16 -9.99
C THR A 51 18.16 28.37 -9.44
N PHE A 52 18.61 29.01 -8.36
CA PHE A 52 17.89 30.07 -7.63
C PHE A 52 18.63 31.40 -7.49
N GLU A 53 19.73 31.61 -8.22
CA GLU A 53 20.38 32.93 -8.23
C GLU A 53 19.42 33.99 -8.84
N GLY A 54 19.12 35.04 -8.06
CA GLY A 54 18.47 36.27 -8.57
C GLY A 54 16.94 36.41 -8.45
N ARG A 55 16.23 35.57 -7.67
CA ARG A 55 14.77 35.71 -7.49
C ARG A 55 14.40 36.41 -6.17
N GLN A 56 13.45 37.33 -6.22
CA GLN A 56 12.86 37.98 -5.04
C GLN A 56 11.63 37.19 -4.57
N TYR A 57 11.68 36.73 -3.33
CA TYR A 57 10.58 36.08 -2.62
C TYR A 57 10.44 36.73 -1.25
N ASP A 58 9.26 36.66 -0.63
CA ASP A 58 9.15 36.99 0.78
C ASP A 58 9.90 35.96 1.65
N LYS A 59 10.09 36.27 2.94
CA LYS A 59 10.93 35.44 3.83
C LYS A 59 10.35 34.04 4.07
N GLU A 60 9.02 33.88 4.07
CA GLU A 60 8.40 32.59 4.41
C GLU A 60 8.31 31.68 3.19
N GLU A 61 7.89 32.22 2.04
CA GLU A 61 7.91 31.52 0.75
C GLU A 61 9.32 31.07 0.40
N LEU A 62 10.32 31.94 0.60
CA LEU A 62 11.72 31.60 0.38
C LEU A 62 12.18 30.43 1.26
N LYS A 63 11.78 30.42 2.54
CA LYS A 63 12.15 29.36 3.49
C LYS A 63 11.53 28.01 3.11
N MET A 64 10.24 28.01 2.75
CA MET A 64 9.57 26.79 2.29
C MET A 64 10.22 26.26 1.02
N MET A 65 10.45 27.15 0.06
CA MET A 65 11.08 26.83 -1.21
C MET A 65 12.49 26.24 -1.04
N ILE A 66 13.34 26.86 -0.21
CA ILE A 66 14.67 26.34 0.13
C ILE A 66 14.57 24.91 0.69
N GLY A 67 13.60 24.67 1.58
CA GLY A 67 13.37 23.34 2.15
C GLY A 67 12.99 22.29 1.09
N ILE A 68 12.10 22.63 0.16
CA ILE A 68 11.69 21.76 -0.95
C ILE A 68 12.91 21.38 -1.81
N PHE A 69 13.78 22.34 -2.11
CA PHE A 69 14.96 22.11 -2.93
C PHE A 69 16.02 21.29 -2.23
N GLN A 70 16.33 21.61 -0.98
CA GLN A 70 17.28 20.83 -0.17
C GLN A 70 16.83 19.36 -0.05
N ASP A 71 15.54 19.15 0.22
CA ASP A 71 14.98 17.79 0.27
C ASP A 71 15.07 17.10 -1.09
N THR A 72 14.78 17.80 -2.20
CA THR A 72 14.90 17.20 -3.54
C THR A 72 16.36 16.88 -3.91
N MET A 73 17.32 17.71 -3.51
CA MET A 73 18.76 17.46 -3.70
C MET A 73 19.24 16.23 -2.94
N GLN A 74 18.70 15.98 -1.75
CA GLN A 74 19.00 14.78 -0.96
C GLN A 74 18.34 13.51 -1.51
N ASN A 75 17.29 13.66 -2.32
CA ASN A 75 16.52 12.56 -2.88
C ASN A 75 16.74 12.41 -4.40
N THR A 76 15.81 12.88 -5.23
CA THR A 76 15.81 12.57 -6.67
C THR A 76 16.85 13.36 -7.46
N GLN A 77 17.18 14.58 -7.02
CA GLN A 77 17.97 15.56 -7.76
C GLN A 77 17.40 15.89 -9.14
N LEU A 78 16.08 15.78 -9.31
CA LEU A 78 15.40 16.00 -10.59
C LEU A 78 14.51 17.24 -10.53
N LEU A 79 14.56 18.00 -11.60
CA LEU A 79 13.66 19.12 -11.90
C LEU A 79 12.89 18.76 -13.17
N MET A 80 11.56 18.87 -13.12
CA MET A 80 10.71 18.73 -14.28
C MET A 80 10.34 20.11 -14.81
N GLU A 81 10.50 20.31 -16.12
CA GLU A 81 10.07 21.52 -16.81
C GLU A 81 8.84 21.20 -17.66
N VAL A 82 7.77 21.99 -17.45
CA VAL A 82 6.49 21.86 -18.15
C VAL A 82 5.95 23.23 -18.49
N GLY A 83 5.86 23.52 -19.80
CA GLY A 83 5.67 24.90 -20.26
C GLY A 83 6.80 25.79 -19.72
N ASP A 84 6.43 26.93 -19.14
CA ASP A 84 7.40 27.88 -18.57
C ASP A 84 7.70 27.64 -17.07
N GLN A 85 7.19 26.54 -16.51
CA GLN A 85 7.30 26.24 -15.08
C GLN A 85 8.29 25.11 -14.82
N LYS A 86 8.96 25.19 -13.67
CA LYS A 86 9.91 24.18 -13.20
C LYS A 86 9.54 23.70 -11.81
N PHE A 87 9.42 22.39 -11.64
CA PHE A 87 9.00 21.77 -10.39
C PHE A 87 9.98 20.68 -9.95
N PRO A 88 10.42 20.66 -8.69
CA PRO A 88 11.15 19.54 -8.12
C PRO A 88 10.35 18.24 -8.22
N VAL A 89 11.02 17.13 -8.50
CA VAL A 89 10.37 15.82 -8.62
C VAL A 89 10.52 15.04 -7.33
N ARG A 90 9.40 14.63 -6.72
CA ARG A 90 9.39 13.75 -5.54
C ARG A 90 9.74 12.32 -5.94
N SER A 91 10.32 11.55 -5.02
CA SER A 91 10.69 10.14 -5.22
C SER A 91 9.51 9.27 -5.63
N CYS A 92 8.31 9.49 -5.07
CA CYS A 92 7.12 8.74 -5.47
C CYS A 92 6.69 8.97 -6.93
N ALA A 93 7.06 10.12 -7.52
CA ALA A 93 6.72 10.44 -8.91
C ALA A 93 7.61 9.71 -9.93
N VAL A 94 8.84 9.32 -9.54
CA VAL A 94 9.85 8.77 -10.45
C VAL A 94 9.33 7.54 -11.18
N LYS A 95 8.62 6.64 -10.50
CA LYS A 95 8.04 5.45 -11.15
C LYS A 95 7.05 5.84 -12.24
N SER A 96 6.08 6.70 -11.94
CA SER A 96 5.06 7.13 -12.90
C SER A 96 5.67 7.88 -14.10
N LEU A 97 6.72 8.67 -13.88
CA LEU A 97 7.50 9.31 -14.95
C LEU A 97 8.15 8.28 -15.88
N LEU A 98 8.79 7.25 -15.33
CA LEU A 98 9.40 6.17 -16.12
C LEU A 98 8.33 5.35 -16.88
N ASP A 99 7.19 5.07 -16.24
CA ASP A 99 6.05 4.39 -16.86
C ASP A 99 5.49 5.18 -18.06
N ARG A 100 5.50 6.52 -17.98
CA ARG A 100 5.14 7.42 -19.10
C ARG A 100 6.19 7.45 -20.20
N ALA A 101 7.46 7.41 -19.83
CA ALA A 101 8.57 7.26 -20.77
C ALA A 101 8.68 5.83 -21.34
N LYS A 102 7.87 4.87 -20.87
CA LYS A 102 7.88 3.45 -21.30
C LYS A 102 9.23 2.76 -21.10
N ILE A 103 9.93 3.13 -20.03
CA ILE A 103 11.22 2.55 -19.67
C ILE A 103 11.18 1.99 -18.25
N SER A 104 11.98 0.95 -18.01
CA SER A 104 12.15 0.35 -16.69
C SER A 104 13.54 -0.29 -16.61
N GLY A 105 14.02 -0.58 -15.40
CA GLY A 105 15.27 -1.31 -15.20
C GLY A 105 16.14 -0.77 -14.06
N ASN A 106 16.90 -1.67 -13.43
CA ASN A 106 17.74 -1.34 -12.27
C ASN A 106 18.93 -0.45 -12.62
N ALA A 107 19.41 -0.46 -13.86
CA ALA A 107 20.52 0.38 -14.32
C ALA A 107 20.19 1.89 -14.21
N LEU A 108 18.92 2.28 -14.39
CA LEU A 108 18.47 3.68 -14.30
C LEU A 108 18.72 4.30 -12.93
N LYS A 109 18.76 3.48 -11.87
CA LYS A 109 19.08 3.93 -10.51
C LYS A 109 20.58 4.18 -10.29
N LYS A 110 21.44 3.64 -11.16
CA LYS A 110 22.91 3.65 -11.00
C LYS A 110 23.62 4.67 -11.90
N VAL A 111 22.99 5.11 -12.99
CA VAL A 111 23.57 6.11 -13.89
C VAL A 111 23.57 7.51 -13.27
N ASP A 112 24.49 8.35 -13.73
CA ASP A 112 24.53 9.78 -13.39
C ASP A 112 23.21 10.47 -13.68
N ARG A 113 22.84 11.48 -12.88
CA ARG A 113 21.56 12.18 -13.02
C ARG A 113 21.40 12.89 -14.36
N ALA A 114 22.49 13.41 -14.94
CA ALA A 114 22.47 13.99 -16.28
C ALA A 114 22.14 12.94 -17.36
N VAL A 115 22.75 11.75 -17.27
CA VAL A 115 22.49 10.63 -18.17
C VAL A 115 21.06 10.11 -17.97
N PHE A 116 20.60 9.98 -16.72
CA PHE A 116 19.22 9.62 -16.41
C PHE A 116 18.22 10.59 -17.07
N ALA A 117 18.42 11.89 -16.88
CA ALA A 117 17.56 12.92 -17.47
C ALA A 117 17.55 12.85 -19.00
N GLN A 118 18.71 12.66 -19.63
CA GLN A 118 18.82 12.49 -21.07
C GLN A 118 18.02 11.28 -21.58
N ILE A 119 18.21 10.10 -20.97
CA ILE A 119 17.47 8.87 -21.33
C ILE A 119 15.96 9.11 -21.22
N VAL A 120 15.50 9.68 -20.10
CA VAL A 120 14.08 9.97 -19.89
C VAL A 120 13.55 10.93 -20.96
N ASN A 121 14.28 12.00 -21.25
CA ASN A 121 13.86 13.00 -22.25
C ASN A 121 13.82 12.44 -23.68
N ASP A 122 14.78 11.60 -24.06
CA ASP A 122 14.78 10.93 -25.37
C ASP A 122 13.52 10.05 -25.52
N CYS A 123 13.17 9.32 -24.47
CA CYS A 123 11.97 8.49 -24.44
C CYS A 123 10.66 9.30 -24.41
N LEU A 124 10.58 10.38 -23.63
CA LEU A 124 9.40 11.25 -23.59
C LEU A 124 9.14 11.93 -24.94
N ARG A 125 10.19 12.29 -25.69
CA ARG A 125 10.07 12.90 -27.03
C ARG A 125 9.33 12.03 -28.04
N VAL A 126 9.49 10.71 -27.93
CA VAL A 126 8.84 9.73 -28.81
C VAL A 126 7.56 9.14 -28.21
N ALA A 127 7.29 9.41 -26.94
CA ALA A 127 6.08 8.95 -26.26
C ALA A 127 4.83 9.65 -26.84
N LYS A 128 3.77 8.86 -27.02
CA LYS A 128 2.48 9.35 -27.53
C LYS A 128 1.52 9.70 -26.39
N GLY A 129 0.58 10.58 -26.70
CA GLY A 129 -0.49 11.01 -25.82
C GLY A 129 -0.07 12.11 -24.86
N ASP A 130 -0.96 12.34 -23.90
CA ASP A 130 -0.79 13.36 -22.88
C ASP A 130 -0.41 12.72 -21.54
N SER A 131 0.19 13.51 -20.67
CA SER A 131 0.47 13.15 -19.29
C SER A 131 -0.33 14.05 -18.35
N LEU A 132 -0.98 13.43 -17.37
CA LEU A 132 -1.64 14.09 -16.25
C LEU A 132 -0.64 14.21 -15.10
N ILE A 133 -0.22 15.42 -14.78
CA ILE A 133 0.79 15.69 -13.75
C ILE A 133 0.10 16.14 -12.47
N ARG A 134 0.48 15.50 -11.35
CA ARG A 134 0.10 15.92 -10.00
C ARG A 134 1.19 16.80 -9.41
N ILE A 135 0.86 18.03 -9.06
CA ILE A 135 1.71 18.87 -8.22
C ILE A 135 1.09 18.93 -6.84
N ALA A 136 1.86 18.64 -5.79
CA ALA A 136 1.42 18.80 -4.41
C ALA A 136 2.57 19.28 -3.55
N ASP A 137 2.29 20.25 -2.68
CA ASP A 137 3.29 20.81 -1.76
C ASP A 137 4.55 21.30 -2.48
N GLY A 138 4.36 21.88 -3.67
CA GLY A 138 5.43 22.42 -4.51
C GLY A 138 6.27 21.39 -5.27
N LYS A 139 5.93 20.10 -5.24
CA LYS A 139 6.65 19.05 -5.99
C LYS A 139 5.76 18.27 -6.96
N VAL A 140 6.35 17.79 -8.06
CA VAL A 140 5.75 16.74 -8.89
C VAL A 140 5.64 15.48 -8.04
N SER A 141 4.40 15.02 -7.84
CA SER A 141 4.06 13.84 -7.03
C SER A 141 3.71 12.63 -7.89
N ALA A 142 3.22 12.84 -9.11
CA ALA A 142 2.95 11.80 -10.08
C ALA A 142 2.87 12.35 -11.52
N VAL A 143 3.08 11.45 -12.48
CA VAL A 143 3.02 11.68 -13.92
C VAL A 143 2.24 10.53 -14.54
N HIS A 144 0.91 10.63 -14.59
CA HIS A 144 0.02 9.59 -15.10
C HIS A 144 -0.37 9.85 -16.56
N SER A 145 -1.14 8.93 -17.16
CA SER A 145 -1.72 9.16 -18.49
C SER A 145 -2.76 10.28 -18.42
N GLY A 146 -2.78 11.16 -19.43
CA GLY A 146 -3.83 12.16 -19.62
C GLY A 146 -5.15 11.59 -20.13
N ASN A 147 -5.18 10.31 -20.53
CA ASN A 147 -6.38 9.64 -20.99
C ASN A 147 -7.18 9.08 -19.81
N PRO A 148 -8.46 9.46 -19.62
CA PRO A 148 -9.33 8.93 -18.56
C PRO A 148 -9.47 7.41 -18.56
N LYS A 149 -9.31 6.76 -19.73
CA LYS A 149 -9.30 5.28 -19.82
C LYS A 149 -8.11 4.66 -19.11
N ASP A 150 -6.96 5.34 -19.10
CA ASP A 150 -5.72 4.85 -18.52
C ASP A 150 -5.55 5.29 -17.07
N TYR A 151 -5.97 6.52 -16.74
CA TYR A 151 -5.94 7.04 -15.37
C TYR A 151 -7.12 7.96 -15.07
N SER A 152 -7.73 7.83 -13.89
CA SER A 152 -8.80 8.71 -13.40
C SER A 152 -8.48 9.15 -11.97
N ALA A 153 -8.33 10.46 -11.76
CA ALA A 153 -8.07 11.00 -10.43
C ALA A 153 -9.34 10.84 -9.57
N LEU A 154 -9.20 10.19 -8.41
CA LEU A 154 -10.25 10.08 -7.41
C LEU A 154 -9.92 10.99 -6.24
N ASP A 155 -10.94 11.66 -5.71
CA ASP A 155 -10.80 12.48 -4.51
C ASP A 155 -10.56 11.59 -3.29
N MET A 156 -9.33 11.63 -2.77
CA MET A 156 -8.95 10.83 -1.61
C MET A 156 -9.70 11.23 -0.33
N ALA A 157 -9.98 12.52 -0.14
CA ALA A 157 -10.75 12.98 1.01
C ALA A 157 -12.21 12.52 0.89
N GLY A 158 -12.78 12.62 -0.32
CA GLY A 158 -14.12 12.12 -0.61
C GLY A 158 -14.26 10.60 -0.45
N LEU A 159 -13.27 9.82 -0.93
CA LEU A 159 -13.23 8.36 -0.74
C LEU A 159 -13.17 7.97 0.75
N PHE A 160 -12.34 8.66 1.53
CA PHE A 160 -12.24 8.45 2.97
C PHE A 160 -13.55 8.79 3.68
N GLU A 161 -14.13 9.96 3.40
CA GLU A 161 -15.38 10.43 4.01
C GLU A 161 -16.53 9.46 3.69
N LYS A 162 -16.67 9.07 2.42
CA LYS A 162 -17.66 8.07 1.98
C LYS A 162 -17.48 6.72 2.68
N THR A 163 -16.23 6.29 2.87
CA THR A 163 -15.92 5.05 3.61
C THR A 163 -16.35 5.17 5.07
N ALA A 164 -15.95 6.26 5.74
CA ALA A 164 -16.26 6.50 7.14
C ALA A 164 -17.77 6.54 7.39
N ASP A 165 -18.51 7.27 6.56
CA ASP A 165 -19.98 7.37 6.65
C ASP A 165 -20.64 6.00 6.45
N TYR A 166 -20.23 5.27 5.42
CA TYR A 166 -20.76 3.93 5.14
C TYR A 166 -20.52 2.98 6.32
N LEU A 167 -19.29 2.94 6.83
CA LEU A 167 -18.93 2.06 7.95
C LEU A 167 -19.66 2.44 9.25
N GLN A 168 -19.86 3.73 9.51
CA GLN A 168 -20.63 4.20 10.65
C GLN A 168 -22.11 3.78 10.56
N VAL A 169 -22.73 3.93 9.38
CA VAL A 169 -24.16 3.62 9.18
C VAL A 169 -24.42 2.11 9.21
N HIS A 170 -23.59 1.32 8.52
CA HIS A 170 -23.85 -0.10 8.29
C HIS A 170 -23.24 -1.02 9.35
N TYR A 171 -22.13 -0.61 9.99
CA TYR A 171 -21.39 -1.47 10.92
C TYR A 171 -21.19 -0.84 12.31
N ARG A 172 -21.62 0.41 12.53
CA ARG A 172 -21.31 1.20 13.75
C ARG A 172 -19.82 1.19 14.07
N ALA A 173 -19.03 1.29 13.00
CA ALA A 173 -17.60 1.08 13.05
C ALA A 173 -16.90 2.09 13.96
N LYS A 174 -15.85 1.66 14.65
CA LYS A 174 -15.00 2.53 15.46
C LYS A 174 -13.67 2.76 14.76
N TYR A 175 -13.33 4.02 14.52
CA TYR A 175 -12.03 4.38 13.99
C TYR A 175 -10.92 3.95 14.95
N ILE A 176 -9.86 3.34 14.43
CA ILE A 176 -8.70 2.88 15.20
C ILE A 176 -7.52 3.81 14.98
N CYS A 177 -7.10 3.94 13.72
CA CYS A 177 -5.96 4.75 13.31
C CYS A 177 -5.95 4.95 11.80
N GLY A 178 -5.07 5.81 11.35
CA GLY A 178 -4.78 6.00 9.93
C GLY A 178 -3.42 6.63 9.75
N SER A 179 -2.83 6.40 8.59
CA SER A 179 -1.49 6.84 8.25
C SER A 179 -1.49 7.51 6.89
N TYR A 180 -0.59 8.48 6.73
CA TYR A 180 -0.33 9.15 5.46
C TYR A 180 1.16 9.12 5.17
N GLU A 181 1.50 8.67 3.97
CA GLU A 181 2.73 8.97 3.26
C GLU A 181 2.39 9.40 1.83
N HIS A 182 3.31 10.06 1.12
CA HIS A 182 3.02 10.58 -0.24
C HIS A 182 2.60 9.51 -1.25
N ALA A 183 2.95 8.25 -1.00
CA ALA A 183 2.63 7.11 -1.85
C ALA A 183 1.34 6.39 -1.44
N LEU A 184 0.85 6.56 -0.21
CA LEU A 184 -0.26 5.77 0.32
C LEU A 184 -0.90 6.47 1.51
N THR A 185 -2.24 6.48 1.53
CA THR A 185 -3.02 6.77 2.72
C THR A 185 -3.74 5.52 3.15
N THR A 186 -3.73 5.23 4.46
CA THR A 186 -4.50 4.13 5.03
C THR A 186 -5.34 4.59 6.22
N ALA A 187 -6.42 3.87 6.49
CA ALA A 187 -7.21 4.04 7.69
C ALA A 187 -7.87 2.73 8.09
N LEU A 188 -7.98 2.48 9.39
CA LEU A 188 -8.42 1.21 9.96
C LEU A 188 -9.62 1.45 10.88
N TRP A 189 -10.67 0.67 10.68
CA TRP A 189 -11.85 0.66 11.55
C TRP A 189 -12.10 -0.73 12.14
N ASP A 190 -12.61 -0.75 13.36
CA ASP A 190 -13.15 -1.90 14.07
C ASP A 190 -14.64 -2.05 13.72
N LEU A 191 -15.06 -3.23 13.28
CA LEU A 191 -16.43 -3.57 12.89
C LEU A 191 -17.12 -4.54 13.88
N SER A 192 -16.53 -4.76 15.05
CA SER A 192 -16.91 -5.86 15.97
C SER A 192 -18.23 -5.66 16.71
N GLU A 193 -18.89 -4.51 16.54
CA GLU A 193 -20.28 -4.34 17.02
C GLU A 193 -21.28 -5.20 16.23
N ASP A 194 -20.96 -5.55 14.98
CA ASP A 194 -21.78 -6.47 14.18
C ASP A 194 -21.47 -7.94 14.53
N LYS A 195 -22.15 -8.44 15.57
CA LYS A 195 -22.04 -9.82 16.04
C LYS A 195 -22.64 -10.86 15.08
N GLY A 196 -23.25 -10.46 13.97
CA GLY A 196 -23.86 -11.40 13.01
C GLY A 196 -22.83 -12.11 12.15
N LEU A 197 -21.81 -11.37 11.72
CA LEU A 197 -20.89 -11.78 10.66
C LEU A 197 -19.94 -12.93 11.05
N PHE A 198 -19.57 -13.06 12.33
CA PHE A 198 -18.52 -13.98 12.79
C PHE A 198 -19.04 -15.17 13.60
N LYS A 199 -20.35 -15.28 13.88
CA LYS A 199 -20.90 -16.35 14.73
C LYS A 199 -20.63 -17.75 14.20
N SER A 200 -20.63 -17.94 12.87
CA SER A 200 -20.29 -19.25 12.29
C SER A 200 -18.81 -19.55 12.53
N TYR A 201 -17.94 -18.60 12.22
CA TYR A 201 -16.50 -18.77 12.32
C TYR A 201 -16.04 -19.00 13.76
N GLU A 202 -16.58 -18.26 14.74
CA GLU A 202 -16.34 -18.52 16.17
C GLU A 202 -16.81 -19.90 16.63
N ARG A 203 -17.88 -20.43 16.03
CA ARG A 203 -18.33 -21.79 16.32
C ARG A 203 -17.33 -22.79 15.73
N SER A 204 -16.96 -22.62 14.46
CA SER A 204 -15.98 -23.49 13.79
C SER A 204 -14.65 -23.52 14.54
N LEU A 205 -14.15 -22.37 15.02
CA LEU A 205 -12.94 -22.33 15.85
C LEU A 205 -13.09 -23.15 17.14
N ARG A 206 -14.21 -22.98 17.87
CA ARG A 206 -14.49 -23.75 19.10
C ARG A 206 -14.62 -25.25 18.83
N ASP A 207 -15.27 -25.64 17.74
CA ASP A 207 -15.45 -27.04 17.35
C ASP A 207 -14.09 -27.70 17.03
N HIS A 208 -13.11 -26.91 16.59
CA HIS A 208 -11.71 -27.34 16.38
C HIS A 208 -10.83 -27.16 17.62
N GLY A 209 -11.40 -26.85 18.79
CA GLY A 209 -10.66 -26.67 20.04
C GLY A 209 -9.83 -25.38 20.11
N ILE A 210 -10.01 -24.46 19.16
CA ILE A 210 -9.33 -23.17 19.12
C ILE A 210 -10.12 -22.15 19.94
N TYR A 211 -9.63 -21.90 21.16
CA TYR A 211 -10.16 -20.88 22.04
C TYR A 211 -9.44 -19.55 21.78
N ALA A 212 -9.91 -18.81 20.77
CA ALA A 212 -9.35 -17.49 20.46
C ALA A 212 -9.70 -16.46 21.54
N ARG A 213 -8.79 -15.50 21.77
CA ARG A 213 -9.15 -14.20 22.37
C ARG A 213 -10.25 -13.54 21.54
N GLU A 214 -10.96 -12.56 22.11
CA GLU A 214 -12.03 -11.84 21.41
C GLU A 214 -11.59 -11.45 19.98
N ILE A 215 -12.25 -12.04 18.99
CA ILE A 215 -12.01 -11.82 17.57
C ILE A 215 -12.65 -10.49 17.21
N ARG A 216 -11.85 -9.62 16.59
CA ARG A 216 -12.30 -8.31 16.14
C ARG A 216 -12.20 -8.20 14.64
N LEU A 217 -13.32 -7.90 14.01
CA LEU A 217 -13.34 -7.62 12.59
C LEU A 217 -12.79 -6.22 12.38
N ALA A 218 -11.94 -6.07 11.39
CA ALA A 218 -11.43 -4.78 11.00
C ALA A 218 -11.41 -4.65 9.49
N VAL A 219 -11.59 -3.43 8.99
CA VAL A 219 -11.43 -3.10 7.58
C VAL A 219 -10.40 -2.01 7.47
N ARG A 220 -9.39 -2.22 6.63
CA ARG A 220 -8.49 -1.15 6.23
C ARG A 220 -8.95 -0.55 4.91
N PHE A 221 -9.11 0.76 4.88
CA PHE A 221 -9.12 1.54 3.65
C PHE A 221 -7.69 1.85 3.23
N SER A 222 -7.39 1.72 1.95
CA SER A 222 -6.15 2.25 1.38
C SER A 222 -6.44 2.96 0.06
N SER A 223 -5.85 4.13 -0.14
CA SER A 223 -5.91 4.86 -1.42
C SER A 223 -4.57 5.49 -1.78
N SER A 224 -4.31 5.57 -3.08
CA SER A 224 -3.07 6.11 -3.62
C SER A 224 -3.30 6.70 -5.00
N ASP A 225 -2.97 7.98 -5.15
CA ASP A 225 -3.01 8.72 -6.40
C ASP A 225 -1.62 8.83 -7.07
N THR A 226 -0.57 8.28 -6.47
CA THR A 226 0.81 8.31 -7.00
C THR A 226 1.44 6.93 -7.17
N GLY A 227 1.15 5.98 -6.28
CA GLY A 227 1.81 4.67 -6.18
C GLY A 227 0.97 3.52 -6.73
N MET A 228 -0.08 3.12 -6.01
CA MET A 228 -0.89 1.92 -6.32
C MET A 228 -1.98 2.18 -7.36
N ASN A 229 -2.36 3.45 -7.57
CA ASN A 229 -3.43 3.86 -8.51
C ASN A 229 -4.75 3.11 -8.28
N SER A 230 -5.07 2.86 -7.02
CA SER A 230 -6.29 2.16 -6.59
C SER A 230 -6.76 2.67 -5.23
N ALA A 231 -8.07 2.73 -5.05
CA ALA A 231 -8.71 2.75 -3.75
C ALA A 231 -9.19 1.34 -3.42
N GLY A 232 -9.05 0.89 -2.18
CA GLY A 232 -9.47 -0.45 -1.80
C GLY A 232 -9.82 -0.61 -0.34
N LEU A 233 -10.61 -1.64 -0.09
CA LEU A 233 -11.04 -2.09 1.22
C LEU A 233 -10.44 -3.48 1.46
N TYR A 234 -9.80 -3.64 2.60
CA TYR A 234 -9.06 -4.85 2.98
C TYR A 234 -9.72 -5.40 4.24
N PRO A 235 -10.61 -6.41 4.08
CA PRO A 235 -11.19 -7.13 5.21
C PRO A 235 -10.11 -7.88 5.98
N MET A 236 -10.16 -7.79 7.31
CA MET A 236 -9.12 -8.32 8.19
C MET A 236 -9.76 -8.82 9.50
N ILE A 237 -9.08 -9.75 10.16
CA ILE A 237 -9.32 -10.12 11.56
C ILE A 237 -8.19 -9.57 12.41
N ARG A 238 -8.51 -9.18 13.64
CA ARG A 238 -7.56 -8.84 14.70
C ARG A 238 -7.93 -9.60 15.95
N TRP A 239 -6.95 -9.87 16.80
CA TRP A 239 -7.18 -10.43 18.12
C TRP A 239 -6.92 -9.38 19.18
N GLU A 240 -7.74 -9.38 20.23
CA GLU A 240 -7.56 -8.45 21.34
C GLU A 240 -6.16 -8.58 21.98
N GLY A 241 -5.49 -7.45 22.12
CA GLY A 241 -4.13 -7.37 22.66
C GLY A 241 -3.01 -7.81 21.71
N GLN A 242 -3.32 -8.18 20.47
CA GLN A 242 -2.33 -8.41 19.42
C GLN A 242 -2.26 -7.24 18.44
N LYS A 243 -1.03 -6.91 18.03
CA LYS A 243 -0.79 -5.88 17.01
C LYS A 243 -0.99 -6.42 15.60
N ASN A 244 -0.89 -7.73 15.43
CA ASN A 244 -0.98 -8.39 14.14
C ASN A 244 -2.43 -8.45 13.67
N SER A 245 -2.59 -8.43 12.36
CA SER A 245 -3.85 -8.60 11.68
C SER A 245 -3.75 -9.78 10.73
N LEU A 246 -4.86 -10.48 10.57
CA LEU A 246 -5.01 -11.57 9.62
C LEU A 246 -5.77 -11.06 8.40
N PRO A 247 -5.11 -10.86 7.24
CA PRO A 247 -5.80 -10.50 6.01
C PRO A 247 -6.84 -11.55 5.62
N LEU A 248 -8.01 -11.12 5.14
CA LEU A 248 -9.09 -12.01 4.73
C LEU A 248 -9.23 -12.04 3.20
N GLY A 249 -8.25 -12.66 2.55
CA GLY A 249 -8.27 -12.89 1.10
C GLY A 249 -8.20 -11.61 0.28
N ASP A 250 -8.69 -11.68 -0.96
CA ASP A 250 -8.54 -10.57 -1.91
C ASP A 250 -9.30 -9.32 -1.45
N PRO A 251 -8.69 -8.13 -1.57
CA PRO A 251 -9.35 -6.88 -1.23
C PRO A 251 -10.32 -6.43 -2.33
N LEU A 252 -11.34 -5.67 -1.93
CA LEU A 252 -12.24 -4.97 -2.85
C LEU A 252 -11.53 -3.75 -3.38
N ARG A 253 -11.41 -3.59 -4.71
CA ARG A 253 -10.58 -2.54 -5.32
C ARG A 253 -11.29 -1.84 -6.45
N LEU A 254 -11.17 -0.53 -6.43
CA LEU A 254 -11.41 0.34 -7.58
C LEU A 254 -10.08 0.86 -8.11
N LYS A 255 -9.76 0.50 -9.36
CA LYS A 255 -8.59 1.07 -10.05
C LYS A 255 -8.92 2.47 -10.54
N HIS A 256 -7.98 3.39 -10.43
CA HIS A 256 -8.06 4.76 -10.94
C HIS A 256 -7.97 4.76 -12.46
N ARG A 257 -8.96 4.25 -13.18
CA ARG A 257 -8.98 4.14 -14.65
C ARG A 257 -10.42 4.06 -15.16
N ASN A 258 -10.61 4.14 -16.48
CA ASN A 258 -11.92 4.03 -17.13
C ASN A 258 -12.97 5.05 -16.66
N GLY A 259 -12.53 6.24 -16.21
CA GLY A 259 -13.44 7.26 -15.68
C GLY A 259 -14.01 6.92 -14.31
N ALA A 260 -13.35 6.03 -13.56
CA ALA A 260 -13.78 5.63 -12.22
C ALA A 260 -14.09 6.84 -11.33
N ASP A 261 -15.19 6.76 -10.59
CA ASP A 261 -15.68 7.81 -9.69
C ASP A 261 -16.00 7.29 -8.28
N ILE A 262 -16.58 8.15 -7.43
CA ILE A 262 -16.94 7.80 -6.06
C ILE A 262 -18.14 6.82 -6.01
N GLN A 263 -19.04 6.88 -6.99
CA GLN A 263 -20.19 5.98 -7.10
C GLN A 263 -19.73 4.55 -7.44
N ASP A 264 -18.73 4.40 -8.31
CA ASP A 264 -18.09 3.12 -8.55
C ASP A 264 -17.45 2.55 -7.27
N PHE A 265 -16.88 3.42 -6.42
CA PHE A 265 -16.30 3.01 -5.15
C PHE A 265 -17.36 2.60 -4.12
N GLU A 266 -18.51 3.28 -4.12
CA GLU A 266 -19.67 2.90 -3.31
C GLU A 266 -20.16 1.48 -3.65
N THR A 267 -20.05 1.06 -4.91
CA THR A 267 -20.32 -0.34 -5.30
C THR A 267 -19.36 -1.32 -4.63
N GLN A 268 -18.10 -0.95 -4.38
CA GLN A 268 -17.16 -1.77 -3.61
C GLN A 268 -17.57 -1.83 -2.13
N LEU A 269 -17.96 -0.71 -1.52
CA LEU A 269 -18.45 -0.68 -0.13
C LEU A 269 -19.64 -1.62 0.09
N ASN A 270 -20.59 -1.64 -0.85
CA ASN A 270 -21.76 -2.51 -0.83
C ASN A 270 -21.42 -4.02 -0.87
N GLN A 271 -20.23 -4.39 -1.34
CA GLN A 271 -19.77 -5.79 -1.39
C GLN A 271 -19.08 -6.24 -0.10
N LEU A 272 -18.78 -5.33 0.83
CA LEU A 272 -17.96 -5.60 2.00
C LEU A 272 -18.50 -6.76 2.85
N TYR A 273 -19.81 -6.78 3.12
CA TYR A 273 -20.44 -7.86 3.90
C TYR A 273 -20.25 -9.23 3.23
N SER A 274 -20.57 -9.32 1.92
CA SER A 274 -20.41 -10.57 1.17
C SER A 274 -18.96 -11.01 1.07
N GLN A 275 -18.02 -10.07 1.01
CA GLN A 275 -16.59 -10.36 0.98
C GLN A 275 -16.13 -10.99 2.29
N TYR A 276 -16.57 -10.47 3.44
CA TYR A 276 -16.30 -11.11 4.73
C TYR A 276 -16.86 -12.52 4.80
N GLN A 277 -18.13 -12.73 4.43
CA GLN A 277 -18.73 -14.07 4.46
C GLN A 277 -17.95 -15.07 3.59
N TYR A 278 -17.58 -14.64 2.38
CA TYR A 278 -16.78 -15.46 1.47
C TYR A 278 -15.40 -15.80 2.04
N ALA A 279 -14.70 -14.81 2.60
CA ALA A 279 -13.36 -14.99 3.14
C ALA A 279 -13.36 -15.82 4.43
N LEU A 280 -14.32 -15.60 5.33
CA LEU A 280 -14.50 -16.42 6.53
C LEU A 280 -14.79 -17.87 6.17
N GLY A 281 -15.65 -18.14 5.19
CA GLY A 281 -15.90 -19.51 4.72
C GLY A 281 -14.66 -20.19 4.11
N LYS A 282 -13.74 -19.43 3.52
CA LYS A 282 -12.43 -19.97 3.11
C LYS A 282 -11.53 -20.28 4.31
N LEU A 283 -11.53 -19.41 5.31
CA LEU A 283 -10.74 -19.59 6.52
C LEU A 283 -11.23 -20.79 7.34
N GLU A 284 -12.55 -20.99 7.42
CA GLU A 284 -13.17 -22.18 8.02
C GLU A 284 -12.66 -23.47 7.36
N LYS A 285 -12.57 -23.51 6.02
CA LYS A 285 -12.04 -24.70 5.30
C LYS A 285 -10.58 -25.01 5.59
N LEU A 286 -9.78 -24.02 6.01
CA LEU A 286 -8.39 -24.27 6.38
C LEU A 286 -8.27 -25.03 7.72
N LEU A 287 -9.29 -24.97 8.57
CA LEU A 287 -9.34 -25.73 9.83
C LEU A 287 -9.40 -27.24 9.55
N ASP A 288 -10.09 -27.64 8.49
CA ASP A 288 -10.29 -29.04 8.10
C ASP A 288 -9.09 -29.66 7.35
N ILE A 289 -8.05 -28.87 7.04
CA ILE A 289 -6.88 -29.34 6.31
C ILE A 289 -5.75 -29.61 7.30
N THR A 290 -5.43 -30.89 7.51
CA THR A 290 -4.21 -31.29 8.23
C THR A 290 -2.98 -31.04 7.37
N VAL A 291 -1.95 -30.45 7.98
CA VAL A 291 -0.62 -30.22 7.44
C VAL A 291 0.35 -31.07 8.25
N GLU A 292 0.96 -32.07 7.59
CA GLU A 292 1.90 -33.02 8.21
C GLU A 292 3.30 -32.42 8.42
N TYR A 293 3.70 -31.48 7.57
CA TYR A 293 5.02 -30.81 7.61
C TYR A 293 4.88 -29.28 7.72
N PRO A 294 4.47 -28.72 8.88
CA PRO A 294 4.10 -27.30 8.99
C PRO A 294 5.19 -26.30 8.59
N ALA A 295 6.44 -26.55 8.99
CA ALA A 295 7.57 -25.68 8.67
C ALA A 295 7.86 -25.63 7.16
N ASP A 296 7.89 -26.80 6.50
CA ASP A 296 8.13 -26.90 5.07
C ASP A 296 6.94 -26.37 4.26
N CYS A 297 5.71 -26.70 4.68
CA CYS A 297 4.49 -26.15 4.10
C CYS A 297 4.48 -24.62 4.15
N MET A 298 4.78 -24.03 5.32
CA MET A 298 4.90 -22.59 5.49
C MET A 298 5.92 -22.00 4.50
N LYS A 299 7.09 -22.63 4.38
CA LYS A 299 8.15 -22.20 3.46
C LYS A 299 7.66 -22.19 2.00
N HIS A 300 7.05 -23.28 1.54
CA HIS A 300 6.56 -23.40 0.18
C HIS A 300 5.45 -22.40 -0.14
N ILE A 301 4.53 -22.15 0.80
CA ILE A 301 3.47 -21.15 0.66
C ILE A 301 4.07 -19.73 0.60
N CYS A 302 5.02 -19.40 1.48
CA CYS A 302 5.72 -18.11 1.47
C CYS A 302 6.46 -17.86 0.15
N ASP A 303 7.17 -18.86 -0.38
CA ASP A 303 7.83 -18.78 -1.67
C ASP A 303 6.81 -18.60 -2.81
N LYS A 304 5.70 -19.35 -2.79
CA LYS A 304 4.64 -19.24 -3.80
C LYS A 304 3.96 -17.87 -3.80
N THR A 305 3.83 -17.25 -2.64
CA THR A 305 3.20 -15.94 -2.47
C THR A 305 4.16 -14.77 -2.69
N GLY A 306 5.44 -15.03 -2.91
CA GLY A 306 6.45 -14.01 -3.26
C GLY A 306 7.10 -13.34 -2.04
N MET A 307 7.09 -14.01 -0.88
CA MET A 307 7.84 -13.55 0.28
C MET A 307 9.34 -13.79 0.10
N SER A 308 10.16 -12.96 0.74
CA SER A 308 11.62 -13.10 0.63
C SER A 308 12.12 -14.24 1.50
N LYS A 309 13.13 -15.00 1.02
CA LYS A 309 13.77 -16.10 1.78
C LYS A 309 14.17 -15.72 3.21
N LYS A 310 14.67 -14.49 3.43
CA LYS A 310 15.04 -13.99 4.77
C LYS A 310 13.83 -13.98 5.71
N LEU A 311 12.75 -13.34 5.27
CA LEU A 311 11.50 -13.27 6.04
C LEU A 311 10.87 -14.66 6.23
N THR A 312 10.87 -15.49 5.19
CA THR A 312 10.37 -16.87 5.28
C THR A 312 11.10 -17.66 6.37
N ALA A 313 12.43 -17.59 6.43
CA ALA A 313 13.22 -18.29 7.45
C ALA A 313 12.89 -17.81 8.88
N GLU A 314 12.68 -16.51 9.05
CA GLU A 314 12.31 -15.91 10.34
C GLU A 314 10.90 -16.32 10.79
N LEU A 315 9.94 -16.37 9.87
CA LEU A 315 8.58 -16.86 10.13
C LEU A 315 8.59 -18.33 10.54
N VAL A 316 9.28 -19.18 9.78
CA VAL A 316 9.36 -20.62 10.08
C VAL A 316 10.01 -20.85 11.44
N SER A 317 11.09 -20.13 11.76
CA SER A 317 11.74 -20.22 13.07
C SER A 317 10.82 -19.77 14.20
N THR A 318 10.10 -18.65 14.02
CA THR A 318 9.16 -18.12 15.02
C THR A 318 7.99 -19.07 15.23
N PHE A 319 7.41 -19.57 14.15
CA PHE A 319 6.30 -20.51 14.17
C PHE A 319 6.68 -21.82 14.87
N ALA A 320 7.83 -22.41 14.53
CA ALA A 320 8.31 -23.65 15.16
C ALA A 320 8.61 -23.45 16.65
N ALA A 321 9.13 -22.29 17.05
CA ALA A 321 9.37 -21.97 18.46
C ALA A 321 8.07 -21.84 19.28
N GLN A 322 7.00 -21.33 18.67
CA GLN A 322 5.70 -21.12 19.32
C GLN A 322 4.83 -22.39 19.33
N ASN A 323 4.84 -23.15 18.24
CA ASN A 323 3.87 -24.23 17.99
C ASN A 323 4.51 -25.62 17.92
N GLY A 324 5.85 -25.71 17.87
CA GLY A 324 6.57 -26.96 17.60
C GLY A 324 6.48 -27.39 16.13
N ASN A 325 6.80 -28.66 15.88
CA ASN A 325 6.80 -29.27 14.54
C ASN A 325 5.76 -30.39 14.39
N ALA A 326 4.80 -30.49 15.32
CA ALA A 326 3.74 -31.49 15.23
C ALA A 326 2.75 -31.11 14.11
N PRO A 327 2.11 -32.09 13.44
CA PRO A 327 1.05 -31.81 12.47
C PRO A 327 0.00 -30.86 13.05
N CYS A 328 -0.43 -29.89 12.25
CA CYS A 328 -1.39 -28.87 12.65
C CYS A 328 -2.35 -28.55 11.50
N SER A 329 -3.26 -27.60 11.69
CA SER A 329 -4.16 -27.20 10.61
C SER A 329 -3.47 -26.22 9.66
N ALA A 330 -3.91 -26.19 8.39
CA ALA A 330 -3.51 -25.14 7.45
C ALA A 330 -3.89 -23.74 7.96
N HIS A 331 -4.91 -23.65 8.81
CA HIS A 331 -5.30 -22.43 9.51
C HIS A 331 -4.20 -21.93 10.45
N ASP A 332 -3.60 -22.81 11.25
CA ASP A 332 -2.50 -22.47 12.16
C ASP A 332 -1.30 -21.93 11.38
N VAL A 333 -0.94 -22.62 10.29
CA VAL A 333 0.15 -22.18 9.41
C VAL A 333 -0.18 -20.83 8.76
N TYR A 334 -1.41 -20.61 8.31
CA TYR A 334 -1.84 -19.33 7.75
C TYR A 334 -1.75 -18.19 8.78
N CYS A 335 -2.14 -18.44 10.04
CA CYS A 335 -1.98 -17.48 11.13
C CYS A 335 -0.49 -17.16 11.37
N GLY A 336 0.38 -18.17 11.36
CA GLY A 336 1.83 -17.97 11.44
C GLY A 336 2.39 -17.12 10.29
N ILE A 337 1.96 -17.37 9.05
CA ILE A 337 2.36 -16.56 7.88
C ILE A 337 1.94 -15.09 8.04
N SER A 338 0.80 -14.83 8.68
CA SER A 338 0.29 -13.47 8.87
C SER A 338 1.18 -12.56 9.72
N GLU A 339 2.06 -13.14 10.56
CA GLU A 339 3.04 -12.39 11.34
C GLU A 339 4.05 -11.63 10.46
N ALA A 340 4.17 -12.00 9.18
CA ALA A 340 5.07 -11.36 8.22
C ALA A 340 4.87 -9.84 8.11
N ALA A 341 3.62 -9.38 8.17
CA ALA A 341 3.32 -7.94 8.11
C ALA A 341 3.86 -7.20 9.34
N PHE A 342 3.73 -7.80 10.52
CA PHE A 342 4.23 -7.24 11.77
C PHE A 342 5.75 -7.23 11.84
N LEU A 343 6.41 -8.32 11.43
CA LEU A 343 7.88 -8.38 11.36
C LEU A 343 8.44 -7.29 10.45
N LEU A 344 7.81 -7.05 9.29
CA LEU A 344 8.20 -5.94 8.42
C LEU A 344 8.04 -4.56 9.08
N GLN A 345 6.97 -4.35 9.84
CA GLN A 345 6.78 -3.10 10.59
C GLN A 345 7.87 -2.92 11.66
N CYS A 346 8.22 -3.98 12.38
CA CYS A 346 9.33 -3.96 13.35
C CYS A 346 10.68 -3.63 12.69
N ASP A 347 10.90 -4.09 11.46
CA ASP A 347 12.07 -3.78 10.63
C ASP A 347 12.04 -2.35 10.03
N GLY A 348 11.02 -1.54 10.32
CA GLY A 348 10.88 -0.18 9.82
C GLY A 348 10.50 -0.10 8.33
N ALA A 349 9.83 -1.12 7.80
CA ALA A 349 9.30 -1.09 6.43
C ALA A 349 8.26 0.04 6.25
N SER A 350 8.19 0.61 5.04
CA SER A 350 7.17 1.61 4.71
C SER A 350 5.76 1.00 4.64
N GLU A 351 4.74 1.85 4.78
CA GLU A 351 3.33 1.43 4.73
C GLU A 351 2.97 0.75 3.41
N VAL A 352 3.49 1.26 2.27
CA VAL A 352 3.34 0.57 0.96
C VAL A 352 3.88 -0.86 0.99
N ARG A 353 5.02 -1.10 1.64
CA ARG A 353 5.63 -2.44 1.69
C ARG A 353 4.85 -3.37 2.60
N VAL A 354 4.33 -2.87 3.71
CA VAL A 354 3.46 -3.63 4.62
C VAL A 354 2.15 -4.00 3.94
N ALA A 355 1.48 -3.03 3.29
CA ALA A 355 0.25 -3.28 2.53
C ALA A 355 0.46 -4.33 1.43
N GLN A 356 1.58 -4.27 0.70
CA GLN A 356 1.91 -5.28 -0.30
C GLN A 356 2.14 -6.66 0.32
N MET A 357 2.74 -6.73 1.51
CA MET A 357 2.92 -8.01 2.22
C MET A 357 1.58 -8.61 2.65
N GLU A 358 0.65 -7.81 3.14
CA GLU A 358 -0.69 -8.28 3.48
C GLU A 358 -1.44 -8.85 2.28
N GLU A 359 -1.27 -8.28 1.09
CA GLU A 359 -1.79 -8.88 -0.14
C GLU A 359 -1.10 -10.20 -0.49
N ASN A 360 0.21 -10.31 -0.24
CA ASN A 360 0.93 -11.56 -0.45
C ASN A 360 0.41 -12.65 0.49
N ILE A 361 0.22 -12.33 1.77
CA ILE A 361 -0.40 -13.19 2.78
C ILE A 361 -1.79 -13.61 2.30
N ALA A 362 -2.65 -12.66 1.95
CA ALA A 362 -4.03 -12.91 1.53
C ALA A 362 -4.15 -13.93 0.37
N ARG A 363 -3.22 -13.93 -0.58
CA ARG A 363 -3.20 -14.88 -1.69
C ARG A 363 -3.03 -16.34 -1.23
N ALA A 364 -2.44 -16.59 -0.06
CA ALA A 364 -2.29 -17.94 0.48
C ALA A 364 -3.63 -18.63 0.76
N MET A 365 -4.68 -17.87 1.09
CA MET A 365 -6.03 -18.44 1.34
C MET A 365 -6.66 -19.10 0.10
N ALA A 366 -6.17 -18.79 -1.10
CA ALA A 366 -6.69 -19.35 -2.35
C ALA A 366 -5.89 -20.56 -2.87
N LEU A 367 -4.78 -20.93 -2.19
CA LEU A 367 -3.92 -22.02 -2.62
C LEU A 367 -4.51 -23.39 -2.27
N ASN A 368 -4.13 -24.41 -3.04
CA ASN A 368 -4.37 -25.79 -2.67
C ASN A 368 -3.29 -26.26 -1.69
N TRP A 369 -3.52 -26.06 -0.40
CA TRP A 369 -2.54 -26.30 0.67
C TRP A 369 -1.89 -27.70 0.64
N LYS A 370 -2.64 -28.72 0.23
CA LYS A 370 -2.15 -30.10 0.13
C LYS A 370 -1.02 -30.27 -0.90
N GLU A 371 -0.95 -29.40 -1.91
CA GLU A 371 0.15 -29.44 -2.90
C GLU A 371 1.47 -28.88 -2.35
N TYR A 372 1.43 -28.21 -1.19
CA TYR A 372 2.58 -27.56 -0.57
C TYR A 372 3.05 -28.29 0.71
N ASP A 373 2.30 -29.28 1.16
CA ASP A 373 2.59 -30.09 2.35
C ASP A 373 3.45 -31.32 1.99
N TYR A 374 4.75 -31.10 1.88
CA TYR A 374 5.74 -32.16 1.65
C TYR A 374 7.06 -31.76 2.31
N PRO A 375 7.85 -32.72 2.80
CA PRO A 375 9.11 -32.42 3.47
C PRO A 375 10.16 -31.98 2.45
N GLU A 376 11.00 -31.00 2.80
CA GLU A 376 12.21 -30.79 2.03
C GLU A 376 13.17 -31.96 2.25
N ILE A 377 13.48 -32.68 1.17
CA ILE A 377 14.52 -33.70 1.21
C ILE A 377 15.85 -32.97 1.39
N SER A 378 16.35 -32.91 2.62
CA SER A 378 17.75 -32.55 2.87
C SER A 378 18.59 -33.55 2.09
N GLY A 379 19.25 -33.09 1.04
CA GLY A 379 20.17 -33.91 0.27
C GLY A 379 21.32 -34.38 1.15
N GLU A 380 21.15 -35.52 1.80
CA GLU A 380 22.26 -36.38 2.15
C GLU A 380 22.86 -36.84 0.82
N VAL A 381 23.89 -36.11 0.40
CA VAL A 381 24.86 -36.61 -0.56
C VAL A 381 25.42 -37.89 0.08
N CYS A 382 24.96 -39.06 -0.38
CA CYS A 382 25.65 -40.30 -0.12
C CYS A 382 27.10 -40.13 -0.58
N ALA A 383 28.00 -40.09 0.40
CA ALA A 383 29.44 -40.10 0.21
C ALA A 383 29.91 -41.47 -0.31
#